data_AF-A0A1I4SJ63-F1
#
_entry.id   AF-A0A1I4SJ63-F1
#
_cell.length_a   1.000
_cell.length_b   1.000
_cell.length_c   1.000
_cell.angle_alpha   90.00
_cell.angle_beta   90.00
_cell.angle_gamma   90.00
#
_symmetry.space_group_name_H-M   'P 1'
#
loop_
_entity.id
_entity.type
_entity.pdbx_description
1 polymer ?
#
loop_
_entity_poly.entity_id
_entity_poly.type
_entity_poly.pdbx_seq_one_letter_code
_entity_poly.pdbx_strand_id
1 'polypeptide(L)'
;MEGLVKFREAFAEYSENYVVIGGAACDITMTNTVVRPRATHDIDMIVIVENMTEAFANRFWQFVREAGYRPEKRKQEAGEPPRYEMYRFLDGKDGYPEMIELLSRHPDVLGEPKGFVIEPIPTDEDVSSLSAIIMDDDYYHFTIAHSQLTDGIRHANSAALIALKARAYLNLMADKRDGKHVNTKDIKKHRSDILKNVVIMTEDNIEAPASIVACIREFVASIRADWSTLAEPLSKSLGQDEAFVTGLLDQLDELFIEA
;
A
#
# COMPACT_ATOMS: atom_id res chain seq x y z
N MET A 1 -10.30 -11.61 7.35
CA MET A 1 -9.81 -10.99 8.61
C MET A 1 -10.96 -10.39 9.42
N GLU A 2 -11.07 -10.60 10.74
CA GLU A 2 -12.14 -10.02 11.58
C GLU A 2 -12.09 -8.47 11.60
N GLY A 3 -10.89 -7.90 11.72
CA GLY A 3 -10.68 -6.44 11.61
C GLY A 3 -11.20 -5.84 10.30
N LEU A 4 -11.14 -6.59 9.19
CA LEU A 4 -11.67 -6.15 7.89
C LEU A 4 -13.20 -6.08 7.89
N VAL A 5 -13.85 -7.00 8.60
CA VAL A 5 -15.31 -7.01 8.74
C VAL A 5 -15.75 -5.77 9.51
N LYS A 6 -15.09 -5.44 10.63
CA LYS A 6 -15.37 -4.21 11.38
C LYS A 6 -15.10 -2.95 10.59
N PHE A 7 -14.01 -2.93 9.83
CA PHE A 7 -13.69 -1.82 8.94
C PHE A 7 -14.78 -1.63 7.88
N ARG A 8 -15.18 -2.70 7.19
CA ARG A 8 -16.29 -2.67 6.20
C ARG A 8 -17.57 -2.12 6.81
N GLU A 9 -17.99 -2.63 7.96
CA GLU A 9 -19.21 -2.16 8.65
C GLU A 9 -19.18 -0.65 8.92
N ALA A 10 -17.98 -0.11 9.18
CA ALA A 10 -17.82 1.31 9.48
C ALA A 10 -17.70 2.22 8.25
N PHE A 11 -17.17 1.71 7.13
CA PHE A 11 -16.72 2.53 6.01
C PHE A 11 -17.36 2.16 4.65
N ALA A 12 -18.35 1.26 4.61
CA ALA A 12 -19.02 0.89 3.36
C ALA A 12 -19.68 2.06 2.62
N GLU A 13 -20.25 3.03 3.35
CA GLU A 13 -20.84 4.25 2.77
C GLU A 13 -19.80 5.29 2.33
N TYR A 14 -18.52 5.05 2.64
CA TYR A 14 -17.41 5.96 2.37
C TYR A 14 -16.41 5.35 1.38
N SER A 15 -16.84 4.39 0.55
CA SER A 15 -15.98 3.67 -0.39
C SER A 15 -15.31 4.57 -1.42
N GLU A 16 -15.80 5.80 -1.63
CA GLU A 16 -15.20 6.77 -2.53
C GLU A 16 -14.15 7.67 -1.86
N ASN A 17 -13.99 7.59 -0.53
CA ASN A 17 -13.05 8.42 0.22
C ASN A 17 -11.68 7.75 0.40
N TYR A 18 -11.56 6.45 0.12
CA TYR A 18 -10.32 5.71 0.36
C TYR A 18 -10.12 4.55 -0.62
N VAL A 19 -8.89 4.04 -0.66
CA VAL A 19 -8.52 2.76 -1.27
C VAL A 19 -7.70 1.95 -0.28
N VAL A 20 -8.19 0.79 0.15
CA VAL A 20 -7.39 -0.15 0.95
C VAL A 20 -6.28 -0.73 0.07
N ILE A 21 -5.04 -0.72 0.58
CA ILE A 21 -3.85 -1.24 -0.11
C ILE A 21 -3.18 -2.32 0.76
N GLY A 22 -1.91 -2.61 0.48
CA GLY A 22 -1.07 -3.38 1.38
C GLY A 22 -1.49 -4.85 1.51
N GLY A 23 -1.34 -5.41 2.71
CA GLY A 23 -1.66 -6.81 2.99
C GLY A 23 -3.16 -7.10 2.93
N ALA A 24 -4.00 -6.16 3.39
CA ALA A 24 -5.44 -6.35 3.47
C ALA A 24 -6.06 -6.42 2.07
N ALA A 25 -5.60 -5.57 1.14
CA ALA A 25 -6.00 -5.66 -0.26
C ALA A 25 -5.53 -6.95 -0.93
N CYS A 26 -4.35 -7.49 -0.56
CA CYS A 26 -3.92 -8.82 -1.03
C CYS A 26 -4.85 -9.93 -0.53
N ASP A 27 -5.35 -9.84 0.71
CA ASP A 27 -6.32 -10.82 1.26
C ASP A 27 -7.63 -10.80 0.45
N ILE A 28 -8.14 -9.61 0.14
CA ILE A 28 -9.37 -9.45 -0.67
C ILE A 28 -9.16 -9.97 -2.09
N THR A 29 -8.12 -9.50 -2.79
CA THR A 29 -7.85 -9.87 -4.20
C THR A 29 -7.57 -11.36 -4.41
N MET A 30 -6.94 -12.03 -3.43
CA MET A 30 -6.62 -13.46 -3.52
C MET A 30 -7.75 -14.36 -3.02
N THR A 31 -8.86 -13.80 -2.53
CA THR A 31 -10.02 -14.57 -2.10
C THR A 31 -10.56 -15.41 -3.26
N ASN A 32 -10.80 -16.70 -3.01
CA ASN A 32 -11.25 -17.69 -4.01
C ASN A 32 -10.25 -17.97 -5.16
N THR A 33 -8.98 -17.57 -5.03
CA THR A 33 -7.93 -17.93 -6.00
C THR A 33 -7.14 -19.15 -5.52
N VAL A 34 -6.28 -19.69 -6.40
CA VAL A 34 -5.34 -20.77 -6.03
C VAL A 34 -4.21 -20.30 -5.11
N VAL A 35 -4.00 -18.98 -5.02
CA VAL A 35 -2.94 -18.35 -4.25
C VAL A 35 -3.45 -17.99 -2.86
N ARG A 36 -2.68 -18.32 -1.82
CA ARG A 36 -3.03 -17.94 -0.45
C ARG A 36 -2.36 -16.61 -0.07
N PRO A 37 -3.14 -15.62 0.40
CA PRO A 37 -2.57 -14.38 0.90
C PRO A 37 -1.77 -14.64 2.17
N ARG A 38 -0.83 -13.75 2.46
CA ARG A 38 -0.17 -13.70 3.75
C ARG A 38 -1.15 -13.11 4.77
N ALA A 39 -1.24 -13.73 5.95
CA ALA A 39 -2.00 -13.15 7.06
C ALA A 39 -1.48 -11.74 7.40
N THR A 40 -2.42 -10.82 7.57
CA THR A 40 -2.18 -9.46 8.03
C THR A 40 -3.29 -9.10 8.99
N HIS A 41 -2.99 -8.27 9.98
CA HIS A 41 -3.98 -7.70 10.88
C HIS A 41 -4.07 -6.16 10.74
N ASP A 42 -3.21 -5.60 9.88
CA ASP A 42 -3.10 -4.17 9.60
C ASP A 42 -3.92 -3.77 8.38
N ILE A 43 -4.37 -2.51 8.36
CA ILE A 43 -4.95 -1.85 7.20
C ILE A 43 -4.07 -0.66 6.81
N ASP A 44 -3.51 -0.74 5.62
CA ASP A 44 -2.91 0.40 4.93
C ASP A 44 -3.96 0.95 3.96
N MET A 45 -4.18 2.26 3.91
CA MET A 45 -5.10 2.86 2.94
C MET A 45 -4.61 4.19 2.39
N ILE A 46 -4.95 4.43 1.13
CA ILE A 46 -4.86 5.76 0.51
C ILE A 46 -6.14 6.50 0.85
N VAL A 47 -6.03 7.68 1.43
CA VAL A 47 -7.12 8.63 1.59
C VAL A 47 -7.19 9.51 0.34
N ILE A 48 -8.37 9.60 -0.28
CA ILE A 48 -8.55 10.34 -1.53
C ILE A 48 -8.83 11.82 -1.21
N VAL A 49 -7.83 12.69 -1.33
CA VAL A 49 -7.93 14.10 -0.93
C VAL A 49 -9.06 14.83 -1.65
N GLU A 50 -9.27 14.51 -2.92
CA GLU A 50 -10.30 15.13 -3.76
C GLU A 50 -11.72 14.78 -3.30
N ASN A 51 -11.87 13.64 -2.61
CA ASN A 51 -13.14 13.15 -2.09
C ASN A 51 -13.22 13.30 -0.57
N MET A 52 -12.31 14.05 0.06
CA MET A 52 -12.38 14.23 1.52
C MET A 52 -13.63 15.00 1.93
N THR A 53 -14.29 14.49 2.98
CA THR A 53 -15.50 15.10 3.53
C THR A 53 -15.41 15.13 5.05
N GLU A 54 -16.09 16.09 5.67
CA GLU A 54 -16.22 16.17 7.12
C GLU A 54 -16.86 14.88 7.69
N ALA A 55 -17.84 14.31 7.00
CA ALA A 55 -18.52 13.08 7.40
C ALA A 55 -17.54 11.89 7.48
N PHE A 56 -16.69 11.70 6.47
CA PHE A 56 -15.67 10.65 6.49
C PHE A 56 -14.66 10.87 7.62
N ALA A 57 -14.15 12.10 7.78
CA ALA A 57 -13.18 12.42 8.83
C ALA A 57 -13.76 12.19 10.23
N ASN A 58 -15.01 12.62 10.47
CA ASN A 58 -15.72 12.38 11.72
C ASN A 58 -15.95 10.89 11.98
N ARG A 59 -16.36 10.13 10.94
CA ARG A 59 -16.53 8.68 11.06
C ARG A 59 -15.21 7.99 11.36
N PHE A 60 -14.12 8.40 10.72
CA PHE A 60 -12.80 7.86 10.96
C PHE A 60 -12.33 8.11 12.40
N TRP A 61 -12.46 9.34 12.90
CA TRP A 61 -12.14 9.65 14.30
C TRP A 61 -13.04 8.93 15.29
N GLN A 62 -14.31 8.67 14.95
CA GLN A 62 -15.18 7.83 15.76
C GLN A 62 -14.66 6.39 15.79
N PHE A 63 -14.32 5.80 14.65
CA PHE A 63 -13.74 4.47 14.55
C PHE A 63 -12.44 4.37 15.37
N VAL A 64 -11.60 5.40 15.30
CA VAL A 64 -10.35 5.48 16.07
C VAL A 64 -10.60 5.41 17.58
N ARG A 65 -11.57 6.19 18.07
CA ARG A 65 -11.98 6.21 19.48
C ARG A 65 -12.63 4.90 19.91
N GLU A 66 -13.50 4.32 19.08
CA GLU A 66 -14.19 3.06 19.34
C GLU A 66 -13.19 1.90 19.47
N ALA A 67 -12.18 1.86 18.61
CA ALA A 67 -11.12 0.85 18.62
C ALA A 67 -10.09 1.04 19.75
N GLY A 68 -10.01 2.25 20.32
CA GLY A 68 -9.03 2.60 21.35
C GLY A 68 -7.61 2.80 20.82
N TYR A 69 -7.44 3.09 19.53
CA TYR A 69 -6.12 3.27 18.93
C TYR A 69 -5.37 4.44 19.58
N ARG A 70 -4.05 4.35 19.52
CA ARG A 70 -3.14 5.43 19.89
C ARG A 70 -2.40 5.90 18.64
N PRO A 71 -2.34 7.22 18.37
CA PRO A 71 -1.46 7.74 17.32
C PRO A 71 -0.01 7.31 17.56
N GLU A 72 0.72 7.04 16.50
CA GLU A 72 2.15 6.76 16.59
C GLU A 72 2.86 7.98 17.19
N LYS A 73 3.45 7.79 18.37
CA LYS A 73 4.29 8.81 19.01
C LYS A 73 5.72 8.66 18.51
N ARG A 74 6.26 9.69 17.86
CA ARG A 74 7.71 9.77 17.62
C ARG A 74 8.36 10.66 18.67
N LYS A 75 9.59 10.31 19.06
CA LYS A 75 10.40 11.19 19.90
C LYS A 75 10.69 12.44 19.08
N GLN A 76 10.14 13.58 19.48
CA GLN A 76 10.53 14.87 18.94
C GLN A 76 11.97 15.13 19.37
N GLU A 77 12.88 15.26 18.40
CA GLU A 77 14.25 15.68 18.69
C GLU A 77 14.28 17.20 18.91
N ALA A 78 15.13 17.65 19.84
CA ALA A 78 15.21 19.07 20.18
C ALA A 78 15.69 19.88 18.97
N GLY A 79 14.85 20.80 18.49
CA GLY A 79 15.13 21.64 17.32
C GLY A 79 14.44 21.19 16.03
N GLU A 80 13.74 20.04 16.01
CA GLU A 80 12.90 19.66 14.87
C GLU A 80 11.55 20.41 14.89
N PRO A 81 11.02 20.81 13.71
CA PRO A 81 9.65 21.32 13.62
C PRO A 81 8.65 20.26 14.12
N PRO A 82 7.48 20.68 14.64
CA PRO A 82 6.43 19.73 15.01
C PRO A 82 6.12 18.83 13.81
N ARG A 83 6.21 17.51 14.02
CA ARG A 83 5.84 16.52 13.01
C ARG A 83 4.42 16.05 13.26
N TYR A 84 3.66 15.87 12.19
CA TYR A 84 2.31 15.37 12.25
C TYR A 84 2.31 13.90 12.70
N GLU A 85 1.43 13.54 13.64
CA GLU A 85 1.37 12.21 14.26
C GLU A 85 0.07 11.44 13.91
N MET A 86 -0.88 12.08 13.23
CA MET A 86 -2.23 11.56 12.97
C MET A 86 -2.35 10.79 11.65
N TYR A 87 -1.33 9.97 11.33
CA TYR A 87 -1.26 9.17 10.10
C TYR A 87 -1.13 7.66 10.36
N ARG A 88 -0.72 7.24 11.56
CA ARG A 88 -0.60 5.83 11.95
C ARG A 88 -1.25 5.62 13.31
N PHE A 89 -2.16 4.67 13.40
CA PHE A 89 -2.98 4.38 14.57
C PHE A 89 -2.72 2.94 15.02
N LEU A 90 -2.21 2.79 16.24
CA LEU A 90 -1.67 1.54 16.78
C LEU A 90 -2.53 0.96 17.91
N ASP A 91 -2.39 -0.34 18.12
CA ASP A 91 -2.97 -1.10 19.24
C ASP A 91 -4.51 -1.07 19.26
N GLY A 92 -5.13 -1.37 18.11
CA GLY A 92 -6.58 -1.59 18.04
C GLY A 92 -7.01 -2.75 18.93
N LYS A 93 -8.13 -2.59 19.64
CA LYS A 93 -8.68 -3.66 20.49
C LYS A 93 -9.21 -4.84 19.67
N ASP A 94 -9.46 -5.97 20.35
CA ASP A 94 -10.02 -7.18 19.77
C ASP A 94 -11.21 -6.91 18.81
N GLY A 95 -11.16 -7.56 17.65
CA GLY A 95 -12.12 -7.40 16.56
C GLY A 95 -11.83 -6.26 15.59
N TYR A 96 -10.97 -5.29 15.95
CA TYR A 96 -10.52 -4.21 15.06
C TYR A 96 -9.19 -4.58 14.37
N PRO A 97 -8.81 -3.88 13.29
CA PRO A 97 -7.44 -3.97 12.78
C PRO A 97 -6.41 -3.67 13.87
N GLU A 98 -5.26 -4.35 13.88
CA GLU A 98 -4.20 -4.08 14.86
C GLU A 98 -3.59 -2.68 14.65
N MET A 99 -3.46 -2.27 13.39
CA MET A 99 -2.92 -0.98 12.99
C MET A 99 -3.67 -0.43 11.77
N ILE A 100 -3.79 0.89 11.69
CA ILE A 100 -4.23 1.62 10.49
C ILE A 100 -3.18 2.66 10.10
N GLU A 101 -2.77 2.66 8.84
CA GLU A 101 -1.85 3.64 8.26
C GLU A 101 -2.49 4.38 7.07
N LEU A 102 -2.34 5.69 7.08
CA LEU A 102 -2.87 6.61 6.08
C LEU A 102 -1.77 7.08 5.14
N LEU A 103 -2.01 6.91 3.85
CA LEU A 103 -1.22 7.45 2.75
C LEU A 103 -2.08 8.39 1.92
N SER A 104 -1.44 9.34 1.23
CA SER A 104 -2.14 10.23 0.31
C SER A 104 -1.16 10.98 -0.61
N ARG A 105 -1.66 11.75 -1.57
CA ARG A 105 -0.84 12.71 -2.33
C ARG A 105 -0.73 14.04 -1.59
N HIS A 106 0.18 14.89 -2.07
CA HIS A 106 0.21 16.30 -1.65
C HIS A 106 -1.13 16.97 -2.00
N PRO A 107 -1.84 17.60 -1.04
CA PRO A 107 -3.05 18.35 -1.33
C PRO A 107 -2.74 19.70 -1.98
N ASP A 108 -3.29 19.97 -3.16
CA ASP A 108 -3.02 21.20 -3.93
C ASP A 108 -3.31 22.50 -3.15
N VAL A 109 -4.26 22.46 -2.21
CA VAL A 109 -4.59 23.60 -1.34
C VAL A 109 -3.45 24.02 -0.40
N LEU A 110 -2.45 23.16 -0.19
CA LEU A 110 -1.26 23.46 0.62
C LEU A 110 -0.15 24.18 -0.18
N GLY A 111 -0.36 24.37 -1.49
CA GLY A 111 0.54 25.06 -2.41
C GLY A 111 1.55 24.11 -3.06
N GLU A 112 2.81 24.53 -3.13
CA GLU A 112 3.88 23.67 -3.65
C GLU A 112 4.34 22.65 -2.60
N PRO A 113 4.64 21.39 -2.97
CA PRO A 113 5.17 20.38 -2.06
C PRO A 113 6.42 20.89 -1.34
N LYS A 114 6.39 20.90 -0.01
CA LYS A 114 7.50 21.39 0.81
C LYS A 114 8.54 20.31 1.14
N GLY A 115 8.42 19.14 0.49
CA GLY A 115 9.30 17.99 0.69
C GLY A 115 9.07 17.25 2.02
N PHE A 116 7.90 17.44 2.67
CA PHE A 116 7.56 16.69 3.86
C PHE A 116 7.09 15.28 3.50
N VAL A 117 7.56 14.28 4.26
CA VAL A 117 7.12 12.89 4.11
C VAL A 117 5.71 12.70 4.67
N ILE A 118 5.28 13.55 5.62
CA ILE A 118 3.98 13.49 6.26
C ILE A 118 3.36 14.89 6.22
N GLU A 119 2.14 15.00 5.73
CA GLU A 119 1.42 16.26 5.62
C GLU A 119 -0.03 16.13 6.11
N PRO A 120 -0.67 17.24 6.51
CA PRO A 120 -2.05 17.22 6.96
C PRO A 120 -2.99 16.97 5.77
N ILE A 121 -4.09 16.26 6.02
CA ILE A 121 -5.18 16.10 5.06
C ILE A 121 -6.21 17.20 5.36
N PRO A 122 -6.42 18.16 4.46
CA PRO A 122 -7.37 19.24 4.66
C PRO A 122 -8.80 18.70 4.80
N THR A 123 -9.53 19.22 5.77
CA THR A 123 -10.98 19.06 5.92
C THR A 123 -11.58 20.43 6.20
N ASP A 124 -12.88 20.60 6.00
CA ASP A 124 -13.57 21.83 6.43
C ASP A 124 -13.38 22.05 7.95
N GLU A 125 -13.30 23.33 8.36
CA GLU A 125 -12.46 23.87 9.44
C GLU A 125 -12.67 23.39 10.91
N ASP A 126 -13.52 22.39 11.19
CA ASP A 126 -13.87 22.01 12.57
C ASP A 126 -13.43 20.60 13.03
N VAL A 127 -12.77 19.81 12.17
CA VAL A 127 -12.28 18.46 12.51
C VAL A 127 -10.78 18.47 12.82
N SER A 128 -10.35 17.71 13.84
CA SER A 128 -8.92 17.51 14.12
C SER A 128 -8.21 16.97 12.87
N SER A 129 -7.18 17.68 12.41
CA SER A 129 -6.49 17.37 11.16
C SER A 129 -5.89 15.96 11.20
N LEU A 130 -6.40 15.08 10.33
CA LEU A 130 -5.68 13.87 9.95
C LEU A 130 -4.40 14.26 9.22
N SER A 131 -3.49 13.30 9.11
CA SER A 131 -2.28 13.45 8.29
C SER A 131 -2.02 12.15 7.55
N ALA A 132 -1.21 12.19 6.50
CA ALA A 132 -0.88 11.01 5.72
C ALA A 132 0.59 11.02 5.32
N ILE A 133 1.14 9.82 5.10
CA ILE A 133 2.41 9.65 4.41
C ILE A 133 2.20 10.03 2.94
N ILE A 134 3.01 10.97 2.46
CA ILE A 134 2.89 11.49 1.09
C ILE A 134 3.57 10.53 0.12
N MET A 135 2.78 10.07 -0.84
CA MET A 135 3.21 9.20 -1.93
C MET A 135 3.29 9.99 -3.25
N ASP A 136 4.00 9.39 -4.21
CA ASP A 136 4.14 9.93 -5.55
C ASP A 136 2.80 9.96 -6.31
N ASP A 137 2.57 11.05 -7.05
CA ASP A 137 1.32 11.34 -7.74
C ASP A 137 0.96 10.27 -8.78
N ASP A 138 1.94 9.75 -9.52
CA ASP A 138 1.69 8.70 -10.52
C ASP A 138 1.14 7.45 -9.83
N TYR A 139 1.72 7.07 -8.69
CA TYR A 139 1.24 5.92 -7.91
C TYR A 139 -0.11 6.18 -7.25
N TYR A 140 -0.37 7.40 -6.80
CA TYR A 140 -1.65 7.78 -6.20
C TYR A 140 -2.78 7.65 -7.22
N HIS A 141 -2.66 8.33 -8.37
CA HIS A 141 -3.68 8.31 -9.42
C HIS A 141 -3.82 6.93 -10.05
N PHE A 142 -2.70 6.23 -10.30
CA PHE A 142 -2.73 4.86 -10.79
C PHE A 142 -3.47 3.92 -9.83
N THR A 143 -3.21 4.02 -8.52
CA THR A 143 -3.88 3.14 -7.54
C THR A 143 -5.38 3.40 -7.46
N ILE A 144 -5.82 4.65 -7.56
CA ILE A 144 -7.25 4.99 -7.57
C ILE A 144 -7.92 4.44 -8.84
N ALA A 145 -7.31 4.65 -10.01
CA ALA A 145 -7.82 4.15 -11.29
C ALA A 145 -7.86 2.61 -11.34
N HIS A 146 -6.88 1.95 -10.73
CA HIS A 146 -6.79 0.49 -10.59
C HIS A 146 -7.29 0.01 -9.21
N SER A 147 -8.43 0.57 -8.76
CA SER A 147 -9.15 0.12 -7.57
C SER A 147 -10.52 -0.46 -7.92
N GLN A 148 -11.03 -1.33 -7.07
CA GLN A 148 -12.35 -1.96 -7.25
C GLN A 148 -13.09 -2.11 -5.92
N LEU A 149 -14.41 -2.20 -5.99
CA LEU A 149 -15.29 -2.38 -4.84
C LEU A 149 -15.63 -3.87 -4.69
N THR A 150 -15.19 -4.50 -3.61
CA THR A 150 -15.52 -5.89 -3.26
C THR A 150 -16.14 -5.92 -1.88
N ASP A 151 -17.35 -6.47 -1.75
CA ASP A 151 -18.08 -6.55 -0.49
C ASP A 151 -18.09 -5.22 0.29
N GLY A 152 -18.30 -4.08 -0.37
CA GLY A 152 -18.37 -2.77 0.29
C GLY A 152 -17.03 -2.16 0.72
N ILE A 153 -15.89 -2.77 0.36
CA ILE A 153 -14.56 -2.17 0.57
C ILE A 153 -13.96 -1.83 -0.79
N ARG A 154 -13.58 -0.56 -0.99
CA ARG A 154 -12.74 -0.17 -2.13
C ARG A 154 -11.30 -0.54 -1.84
N HIS A 155 -10.67 -1.29 -2.72
CA HIS A 155 -9.30 -1.75 -2.56
C HIS A 155 -8.53 -1.75 -3.89
N ALA A 156 -7.21 -1.64 -3.80
CA ALA A 156 -6.31 -1.78 -4.94
C ALA A 156 -6.44 -3.19 -5.55
N ASN A 157 -6.50 -3.26 -6.88
CA ASN A 157 -6.44 -4.53 -7.61
C ASN A 157 -4.98 -5.00 -7.77
N SER A 158 -4.77 -6.13 -8.44
CA SER A 158 -3.44 -6.71 -8.61
C SER A 158 -2.44 -5.81 -9.31
N ALA A 159 -2.87 -5.03 -10.32
CA ALA A 159 -2.00 -4.08 -11.02
C ALA A 159 -1.42 -3.02 -10.07
N ALA A 160 -2.29 -2.36 -9.30
CA ALA A 160 -1.89 -1.36 -8.31
C ALA A 160 -1.03 -1.96 -7.20
N LEU A 161 -1.38 -3.15 -6.71
CA LEU A 161 -0.61 -3.84 -5.67
C LEU A 161 0.81 -4.21 -6.14
N ILE A 162 0.96 -4.62 -7.39
CA ILE A 162 2.28 -4.89 -7.99
C ILE A 162 3.11 -3.60 -8.05
N ALA A 163 2.54 -2.51 -8.58
CA ALA A 163 3.23 -1.22 -8.70
C ALA A 163 3.72 -0.72 -7.33
N LEU A 164 2.82 -0.64 -6.34
CA LEU A 164 3.15 -0.16 -4.99
C LEU A 164 4.24 -1.01 -4.32
N LYS A 165 4.15 -2.34 -4.45
CA LYS A 165 5.13 -3.25 -3.83
C LYS A 165 6.47 -3.24 -4.53
N ALA A 166 6.51 -3.08 -5.85
CA ALA A 166 7.76 -2.93 -6.59
C ALA A 166 8.49 -1.66 -6.15
N ARG A 167 7.78 -0.53 -6.03
CA ARG A 167 8.35 0.72 -5.52
C ARG A 167 8.87 0.56 -4.09
N ALA A 168 8.07 -0.01 -3.19
CA ALA A 168 8.49 -0.27 -1.82
C ALA A 168 9.73 -1.17 -1.73
N TYR A 169 9.79 -2.23 -2.56
CA TYR A 169 10.96 -3.10 -2.66
C TYR A 169 12.21 -2.33 -3.09
N LEU A 170 12.14 -1.54 -4.16
CA LEU A 170 13.29 -0.78 -4.66
C LEU A 170 13.77 0.28 -3.66
N ASN A 171 12.85 0.93 -2.95
CA ASN A 171 13.18 1.85 -1.86
C ASN A 171 13.96 1.14 -0.74
N LEU A 172 13.50 -0.03 -0.29
CA LEU A 172 14.22 -0.83 0.72
C LEU A 172 15.59 -1.31 0.21
N MET A 173 15.71 -1.63 -1.07
CA MET A 173 16.99 -2.02 -1.68
C MET A 173 17.94 -0.83 -1.80
N ALA A 174 17.45 0.38 -2.08
CA ALA A 174 18.24 1.61 -2.05
C ALA A 174 18.71 1.92 -0.63
N ASP A 175 17.79 1.92 0.35
CA ASP A 175 18.12 2.15 1.76
C ASP A 175 19.18 1.17 2.28
N LYS A 176 19.07 -0.11 1.90
CA LYS A 176 20.07 -1.13 2.25
C LYS A 176 21.44 -0.85 1.63
N ARG A 177 21.49 -0.38 0.37
CA ARG A 177 22.73 0.01 -0.31
C ARG A 177 23.37 1.24 0.36
N ASP A 178 22.55 2.16 0.84
CA ASP A 178 22.98 3.36 1.57
C ASP A 178 23.37 3.07 3.03
N GLY A 179 23.37 1.80 3.45
CA GLY A 179 23.74 1.39 4.81
C GLY A 179 22.69 1.68 5.88
N LYS A 180 21.47 2.06 5.49
CA LYS A 180 20.36 2.24 6.45
C LYS A 180 19.89 0.88 6.95
N HIS A 181 19.33 0.86 8.16
CA HIS A 181 18.76 -0.36 8.72
C HIS A 181 17.52 -0.78 7.93
N VAL A 182 17.55 -1.99 7.37
CA VAL A 182 16.44 -2.57 6.62
C VAL A 182 16.12 -3.96 7.14
N ASN A 183 14.86 -4.19 7.50
CA ASN A 183 14.39 -5.51 7.86
C ASN A 183 14.22 -6.36 6.59
N THR A 184 15.07 -7.38 6.44
CA THR A 184 15.08 -8.25 5.25
C THR A 184 13.77 -9.01 5.06
N LYS A 185 12.94 -9.17 6.11
CA LYS A 185 11.60 -9.76 5.99
C LYS A 185 10.68 -8.89 5.13
N ASP A 186 10.83 -7.57 5.16
CA ASP A 186 10.03 -6.65 4.35
C ASP A 186 10.40 -6.75 2.87
N ILE A 187 11.69 -6.86 2.55
CA ILE A 187 12.13 -7.15 1.18
C ILE A 187 11.51 -8.47 0.67
N LYS A 188 11.54 -9.52 1.50
CA LYS A 188 11.00 -10.83 1.15
C LYS A 188 9.47 -10.79 0.94
N LYS A 189 8.72 -10.11 1.80
CA LYS A 189 7.25 -10.05 1.71
C LYS A 189 6.82 -9.32 0.42
N HIS A 190 7.47 -8.21 0.05
CA HIS A 190 7.13 -7.49 -1.19
C HIS A 190 7.34 -8.34 -2.43
N ARG A 191 8.47 -9.04 -2.57
CA ARG A 191 8.71 -9.95 -3.71
C ARG A 191 7.66 -11.05 -3.82
N SER A 192 7.36 -11.71 -2.69
CA SER A 192 6.38 -12.80 -2.66
C SER A 192 5.00 -12.28 -3.06
N ASP A 193 4.58 -11.16 -2.48
CA ASP A 193 3.28 -10.57 -2.77
C ASP A 193 3.16 -10.09 -4.23
N ILE A 194 4.24 -9.58 -4.85
CA ILE A 194 4.26 -9.23 -6.29
C ILE A 194 3.99 -10.46 -7.14
N LEU A 195 4.80 -11.52 -7.00
CA LEU A 195 4.64 -12.74 -7.80
C LEU A 195 3.27 -13.39 -7.59
N LYS A 196 2.75 -13.38 -6.36
CA LYS A 196 1.41 -13.85 -6.05
C LYS A 196 0.32 -13.09 -6.79
N ASN A 197 0.45 -11.77 -6.92
CA ASN A 197 -0.48 -10.97 -7.72
C ASN A 197 -0.36 -11.31 -9.21
N VAL A 198 0.85 -11.46 -9.75
CA VAL A 198 1.05 -11.86 -11.17
C VAL A 198 0.36 -13.20 -11.47
N VAL A 199 0.41 -14.18 -10.55
CA VAL A 199 -0.22 -15.49 -10.73
C VAL A 199 -1.75 -15.42 -10.90
N ILE A 200 -2.41 -14.45 -10.25
CA ILE A 200 -3.88 -14.32 -10.27
C ILE A 200 -4.38 -13.30 -11.29
N MET A 201 -3.46 -12.62 -11.98
CA MET A 201 -3.81 -11.64 -12.99
C MET A 201 -4.36 -12.29 -14.24
N THR A 202 -5.25 -11.56 -14.92
CA THR A 202 -5.91 -12.00 -16.15
C THR A 202 -5.68 -11.05 -17.32
N GLU A 203 -5.14 -9.88 -17.03
CA GLU A 203 -4.84 -8.83 -17.99
C GLU A 203 -3.53 -9.15 -18.73
N ASP A 204 -3.57 -8.99 -20.05
CA ASP A 204 -2.40 -9.18 -20.91
C ASP A 204 -1.53 -7.91 -21.01
N ASN A 205 -2.11 -6.75 -20.71
CA ASN A 205 -1.40 -5.46 -20.65
C ASN A 205 -2.05 -4.50 -19.65
N ILE A 206 -1.23 -3.62 -19.09
CA ILE A 206 -1.63 -2.53 -18.21
C ILE A 206 -0.94 -1.25 -18.67
N GLU A 207 -1.73 -0.28 -19.13
CA GLU A 207 -1.24 1.08 -19.37
C GLU A 207 -0.90 1.76 -18.04
N ALA A 208 0.30 2.31 -17.93
CA ALA A 208 0.77 2.98 -16.73
C ALA A 208 1.72 4.15 -17.07
N PRO A 209 1.89 5.13 -16.16
CA PRO A 209 2.91 6.16 -16.30
C PRO A 209 4.31 5.57 -16.47
N ALA A 210 5.16 6.24 -17.24
CA ALA A 210 6.53 5.80 -17.53
C ALA A 210 7.36 5.53 -16.25
N SER A 211 7.10 6.27 -15.17
CA SER A 211 7.73 6.07 -13.86
C SER A 211 7.41 4.71 -13.24
N ILE A 212 6.18 4.21 -13.41
CA ILE A 212 5.71 2.91 -12.94
C ILE A 212 6.28 1.80 -13.83
N VAL A 213 6.20 1.96 -15.15
CA VAL A 213 6.76 0.99 -16.12
C VAL A 213 8.27 0.79 -15.86
N ALA A 214 9.01 1.88 -15.71
CA ALA A 214 10.45 1.82 -15.39
C ALA A 214 10.71 1.12 -14.04
N CYS A 215 9.87 1.40 -13.02
CA CYS A 215 9.98 0.75 -11.71
C CYS A 215 9.75 -0.76 -11.78
N ILE A 216 8.77 -1.23 -12.58
CA ILE A 216 8.51 -2.66 -12.74
C ILE A 216 9.69 -3.35 -13.44
N ARG A 217 10.20 -2.76 -14.53
CA ARG A 217 11.39 -3.27 -15.23
C ARG A 217 12.63 -3.30 -14.34
N GLU A 218 12.85 -2.27 -13.52
CA GLU A 218 13.95 -2.26 -12.55
C GLU A 218 13.78 -3.34 -11.47
N PHE A 219 12.55 -3.55 -10.98
CA PHE A 219 12.25 -4.66 -10.09
C PHE A 219 12.63 -6.00 -10.72
N VAL A 220 12.15 -6.30 -11.93
CA VAL A 220 12.45 -7.57 -12.63
C VAL A 220 13.96 -7.73 -12.84
N ALA A 221 14.64 -6.69 -13.32
CA ALA A 221 16.08 -6.67 -13.51
C ALA A 221 16.84 -6.97 -12.21
N SER A 222 16.40 -6.40 -11.08
CA SER A 222 17.01 -6.66 -9.77
C SER A 222 16.87 -8.11 -9.32
N ILE A 223 15.73 -8.76 -9.60
CA ILE A 223 15.53 -10.18 -9.28
C ILE A 223 16.41 -11.06 -10.16
N ARG A 224 16.49 -10.74 -11.46
CA ARG A 224 17.34 -11.47 -12.42
C ARG A 224 18.83 -11.34 -12.07
N ALA A 225 19.28 -10.17 -11.62
CA ALA A 225 20.67 -9.94 -11.20
C ALA A 225 21.08 -10.84 -10.02
N ASP A 226 20.17 -11.07 -9.07
CA ASP A 226 20.40 -11.90 -7.87
C ASP A 226 19.85 -13.33 -8.01
N TRP A 227 19.50 -13.78 -9.23
CA TRP A 227 18.71 -14.98 -9.47
C TRP A 227 19.28 -16.25 -8.83
N SER A 228 20.61 -16.43 -8.88
CA SER A 228 21.28 -17.59 -8.28
C SER A 228 21.02 -17.75 -6.78
N THR A 229 20.64 -16.67 -6.08
CA THR A 229 20.29 -16.68 -4.66
C THR A 229 18.79 -16.65 -4.40
N LEU A 230 18.00 -16.24 -5.41
CA LEU A 230 16.57 -15.97 -5.26
C LEU A 230 15.66 -17.03 -5.89
N ALA A 231 16.16 -17.82 -6.84
CA ALA A 231 15.36 -18.81 -7.56
C ALA A 231 14.67 -19.81 -6.60
N GLU A 232 15.47 -20.52 -5.80
CA GLU A 232 14.97 -21.50 -4.82
C GLU A 232 14.00 -20.91 -3.78
N PRO A 233 14.29 -19.80 -3.08
CA PRO A 233 13.36 -19.27 -2.09
C PRO A 233 12.07 -18.70 -2.71
N LEU A 234 12.12 -18.14 -3.93
CA LEU A 234 10.93 -17.63 -4.61
C LEU A 234 10.04 -18.78 -5.08
N SER A 235 10.60 -19.81 -5.72
CA SER A 235 9.86 -20.99 -6.19
C SER A 235 9.19 -21.73 -5.03
N LYS A 236 9.93 -21.94 -3.92
CA LYS A 236 9.37 -22.49 -2.67
C LYS A 236 8.24 -21.65 -2.10
N SER A 237 8.33 -20.32 -2.16
CA SER A 237 7.28 -19.44 -1.62
C SER A 237 5.95 -19.53 -2.37
N LEU A 238 6.00 -19.93 -3.65
CA LEU A 238 4.82 -20.16 -4.50
C LEU A 238 4.39 -21.63 -4.55
N GLY A 239 5.21 -22.55 -4.03
CA GLY A 239 4.99 -23.99 -4.19
C GLY A 239 5.16 -24.47 -5.63
N GLN A 240 6.05 -23.83 -6.39
CA GLN A 240 6.28 -24.06 -7.82
C GLN A 240 7.77 -24.31 -8.08
N ASP A 241 8.14 -24.57 -9.33
CA ASP A 241 9.55 -24.69 -9.75
C ASP A 241 10.16 -23.35 -10.19
N GLU A 242 11.47 -23.34 -10.46
CA GLU A 242 12.19 -22.14 -10.86
C GLU A 242 11.76 -21.64 -12.25
N ALA A 243 11.39 -22.56 -13.16
CA ALA A 243 10.96 -22.23 -14.51
C ALA A 243 9.62 -21.46 -14.50
N PHE A 244 8.70 -21.85 -13.62
CA PHE A 244 7.45 -21.13 -13.39
C PHE A 244 7.71 -19.70 -12.94
N VAL A 245 8.63 -19.49 -11.99
CA VAL A 245 8.97 -18.15 -11.51
C VAL A 245 9.65 -17.33 -12.62
N THR A 246 10.52 -17.93 -13.44
CA THR A 246 11.06 -17.27 -14.63
C THR A 246 9.95 -16.79 -15.56
N GLY A 247 8.96 -17.65 -15.85
CA GLY A 247 7.81 -17.27 -16.67
C GLY A 247 7.00 -16.09 -16.11
N LEU A 248 6.81 -16.02 -14.79
CA LEU A 248 6.15 -14.86 -14.16
C LEU A 248 6.99 -13.57 -14.28
N LEU A 249 8.32 -13.67 -14.20
CA LEU A 249 9.20 -12.53 -14.39
C LEU A 249 9.17 -12.04 -15.84
N ASP A 250 9.14 -12.96 -16.81
CA ASP A 250 9.01 -12.63 -18.23
C ASP A 250 7.66 -11.97 -18.51
N GLN A 251 6.56 -12.52 -17.97
CA GLN A 251 5.24 -11.90 -18.06
C GLN A 251 5.25 -10.49 -17.46
N LEU A 252 5.80 -10.31 -16.26
CA LEU A 252 5.82 -9.01 -15.58
C LEU A 252 6.65 -7.95 -16.33
N ASP A 253 7.69 -8.35 -17.08
CA ASP A 253 8.54 -7.46 -17.88
C ASP A 253 7.79 -6.80 -19.04
N GLU A 254 6.77 -7.51 -19.56
CA GLU A 254 5.95 -7.10 -20.71
C GLU A 254 4.57 -6.56 -20.31
N LEU A 255 4.11 -6.90 -19.10
CA LEU A 255 2.75 -6.63 -18.62
C LEU A 255 2.43 -5.13 -18.52
N PHE A 256 3.37 -4.30 -18.07
CA PHE A 256 3.17 -2.86 -17.93
C PHE A 256 3.71 -2.12 -19.16
N ILE A 257 2.83 -1.37 -19.84
CA ILE A 257 3.15 -0.57 -21.02
C ILE A 257 2.92 0.92 -20.74
N GLU A 258 3.71 1.78 -21.37
CA GLU A 258 3.58 3.23 -21.20
C GLU A 258 2.27 3.70 -21.85
N ALA A 259 1.47 4.46 -21.08
CA ALA A 259 0.22 5.07 -21.52
C ALA A 259 0.44 6.26 -22.47
#